data_AF-A0A803MEE9-F1
#
_entry.id   AF-A0A803MEE9-F1
#
_cell.length_a   1.000
_cell.length_b   1.000
_cell.length_c   1.000
_cell.angle_alpha   90.00
_cell.angle_beta   90.00
_cell.angle_gamma   90.00
#
_symmetry.space_group_name_H-M   'P 1'
#
loop_
_entity.id
_entity.type
_entity.pdbx_description
1 polymer ?
#
loop_
_entity_poly.entity_id
_entity_poly.type
_entity_poly.pdbx_seq_one_letter_code
_entity_poly.pdbx_strand_id
1 'polypeptide(L)'
;VPPGLYDEQGMSINKGNIYISETSPKLVAIAYWEQFEQDFNQFLKCRSKEVVRNGYMLLTLRGRPSVANSSTWMPFEFKFLIETLIRLVSEGLIKEEKLDSFDFPCYLANSEQLESIVKNEGSFAVENSRTLVVDVAPEIEDKWERAQIIANFIRAFSESLVSRHFGEDIVTP
;
A
#
# COMPACT_ATOMS: atom_id res chain seq x y z
N VAL A 1 3.98 -1.17 10.16
CA VAL A 1 3.60 -2.28 9.25
C VAL A 1 3.04 -3.42 10.09
N PRO A 2 2.32 -4.40 9.51
CA PRO A 2 1.77 -5.52 10.27
C PRO A 2 2.86 -6.22 11.09
N PRO A 3 2.63 -6.54 12.38
CA PRO A 3 3.63 -7.23 13.19
C PRO A 3 3.97 -8.62 12.65
N GLY A 4 3.03 -9.27 11.94
CA GLY A 4 3.22 -10.57 11.29
C GLY A 4 4.20 -10.57 10.11
N LEU A 5 4.83 -9.43 9.78
CA LEU A 5 5.92 -9.36 8.80
C LEU A 5 7.29 -9.72 9.38
N TYR A 6 7.39 -9.91 10.69
CA TYR A 6 8.64 -10.27 11.36
C TYR A 6 8.53 -11.65 12.00
N ASP A 7 9.60 -12.43 11.91
CA ASP A 7 9.70 -13.72 12.59
C ASP A 7 9.96 -13.57 14.09
N GLU A 8 10.10 -14.70 14.80
CA GLU A 8 10.35 -14.73 16.24
C GLU A 8 11.69 -14.09 16.64
N GLN A 9 12.62 -13.93 15.69
CA GLN A 9 13.90 -13.26 15.88
C GLN A 9 13.84 -11.77 15.52
N GLY A 10 12.68 -11.26 15.11
CA GLY A 10 12.49 -9.87 14.69
C GLY A 10 13.02 -9.57 13.29
N MET A 11 13.30 -10.61 12.49
CA MET A 11 13.78 -10.47 11.12
C MET A 11 12.59 -10.45 10.15
N SER A 12 12.67 -9.60 9.13
CA SER A 12 11.61 -9.53 8.12
C SER A 12 11.50 -10.83 7.33
N ILE A 13 10.26 -11.27 7.13
CA ILE A 13 9.93 -12.39 6.24
C ILE A 13 9.75 -11.93 4.78
N ASN A 14 9.65 -10.62 4.51
CA ASN A 14 9.42 -10.06 3.18
C ASN A 14 10.71 -9.58 2.50
N LYS A 15 11.77 -10.39 2.56
CA LYS A 15 13.11 -10.02 2.08
C LYS A 15 13.12 -9.58 0.62
N GLY A 16 13.94 -8.58 0.32
CA GLY A 16 14.11 -8.02 -1.03
C GLY A 16 12.86 -7.33 -1.59
N ASN A 17 11.86 -7.05 -0.76
CA ASN A 17 10.58 -6.44 -1.15
C ASN A 17 10.19 -5.35 -0.15
N ILE A 18 9.23 -4.52 -0.55
CA ILE A 18 8.68 -3.42 0.27
C ILE A 18 7.15 -3.47 0.39
N TYR A 19 6.56 -4.50 -0.21
CA TYR A 19 5.13 -4.79 -0.23
C TYR A 19 4.95 -6.24 -0.69
N ILE A 20 3.70 -6.70 -0.77
CA ILE A 20 3.34 -8.00 -1.36
C ILE A 20 3.84 -8.08 -2.81
N SER A 21 4.56 -9.16 -3.14
CA SER A 21 5.11 -9.41 -4.47
C SER A 21 5.01 -10.89 -4.86
N GLU A 22 5.37 -11.22 -6.10
CA GLU A 22 5.46 -12.59 -6.58
C GLU A 22 6.50 -13.44 -5.84
N THR A 23 7.50 -12.80 -5.22
CA THR A 23 8.56 -13.48 -4.45
C THR A 23 8.27 -13.52 -2.94
N SER A 24 7.26 -12.77 -2.48
CA SER A 24 6.85 -12.78 -1.08
C SER A 24 6.29 -14.13 -0.64
N PRO A 25 6.62 -14.62 0.56
CA PRO A 25 5.90 -15.72 1.18
C PRO A 25 4.40 -15.38 1.36
N LYS A 26 3.51 -16.37 1.22
CA LYS A 26 2.05 -16.16 1.39
C LYS A 26 1.67 -15.50 2.72
N LEU A 27 2.46 -15.74 3.77
CA LEU A 27 2.27 -15.14 5.10
C LEU A 27 2.30 -13.61 5.07
N VAL A 28 3.06 -13.00 4.15
CA VAL A 28 3.10 -11.53 3.97
C VAL A 28 1.72 -11.01 3.60
N ALA A 29 1.07 -11.61 2.60
CA ALA A 29 -0.26 -11.20 2.15
C ALA A 29 -1.34 -11.42 3.22
N ILE A 30 -1.22 -12.49 4.00
CA ILE A 30 -2.11 -12.77 5.14
C ILE A 30 -1.95 -11.69 6.22
N ALA A 31 -0.72 -11.38 6.64
CA ALA A 31 -0.45 -10.38 7.67
C ALA A 31 -0.96 -8.99 7.26
N TYR A 32 -0.78 -8.60 6.01
CA TYR A 32 -1.33 -7.36 5.46
C TYR A 32 -2.86 -7.34 5.46
N TRP A 33 -3.48 -8.44 5.04
CA TRP A 33 -4.94 -8.55 5.03
C TRP A 33 -5.53 -8.46 6.44
N GLU A 34 -4.98 -9.21 7.39
CA GLU A 34 -5.45 -9.22 8.78
C GLU A 34 -5.36 -7.84 9.43
N GLN A 35 -4.24 -7.14 9.23
CA GLN A 35 -4.07 -5.77 9.74
C GLN A 35 -5.10 -4.82 9.10
N PHE A 36 -5.26 -4.89 7.78
CA PHE A 36 -6.20 -4.02 7.06
C PHE A 36 -7.65 -4.26 7.48
N GLU A 37 -8.07 -5.52 7.60
CA GLU A 37 -9.42 -5.88 8.04
C GLU A 37 -9.71 -5.33 9.45
N GLN A 38 -8.76 -5.48 10.38
CA GLN A 38 -8.87 -4.94 11.73
C GLN A 38 -8.96 -3.40 11.73
N ASP A 39 -8.05 -2.74 11.02
CA ASP A 39 -7.98 -1.28 10.97
C ASP A 39 -9.24 -0.68 10.33
N PHE A 40 -9.72 -1.26 9.23
CA PHE A 40 -10.91 -0.80 8.54
C PHE A 40 -12.18 -1.06 9.35
N ASN A 41 -12.27 -2.23 10.02
CA ASN A 41 -13.37 -2.51 10.95
C ASN A 41 -13.41 -1.50 12.10
N GLN A 42 -12.25 -1.17 12.67
CA GLN A 42 -12.15 -0.17 13.73
C GLN A 42 -12.53 1.23 13.24
N PHE A 43 -12.11 1.60 12.02
CA PHE A 43 -12.52 2.85 11.38
C PHE A 43 -14.05 2.94 11.29
N LEU A 44 -14.72 1.90 10.78
CA LEU A 44 -16.19 1.86 10.68
C LEU A 44 -16.85 1.98 12.06
N LYS A 45 -16.39 1.24 13.07
CA LYS A 45 -16.89 1.34 14.46
C LYS A 45 -16.73 2.73 15.07
N CYS A 46 -15.68 3.46 14.71
CA CYS A 46 -15.51 4.84 15.15
C CYS A 46 -16.52 5.75 14.42
N ARG A 47 -16.61 5.64 13.09
CA ARG A 47 -17.52 6.45 12.27
C ARG A 47 -18.99 6.22 12.61
N SER A 48 -19.39 5.01 13.00
CA SER A 48 -20.78 4.71 13.35
C SER A 48 -21.28 5.47 14.58
N LYS A 49 -20.36 5.91 15.46
CA LYS A 49 -20.68 6.73 16.64
C LYS A 49 -20.79 8.23 16.33
N GLU A 50 -20.20 8.66 15.22
CA GLU A 50 -20.08 10.08 14.85
C GLU A 50 -21.04 10.47 13.74
N VAL A 51 -21.33 9.56 12.81
CA VAL A 51 -22.27 9.78 11.73
C VAL A 51 -23.70 9.74 12.28
N VAL A 52 -24.48 10.78 11.95
CA VAL A 52 -25.88 10.88 12.38
C VAL A 52 -26.73 9.74 11.78
N ARG A 53 -27.88 9.45 12.42
CA ARG A 53 -28.82 8.45 11.90
C ARG A 53 -29.21 8.78 10.46
N ASN A 54 -29.15 7.79 9.58
CA ASN A 54 -29.37 7.90 8.12
C ASN A 54 -28.38 8.83 7.40
N GLY A 55 -27.25 9.17 8.03
CA GLY A 55 -26.15 9.88 7.39
C GLY A 55 -25.39 9.00 6.40
N TYR A 56 -24.71 9.64 5.46
CA TYR A 56 -23.92 8.96 4.42
C TYR A 56 -22.43 9.24 4.63
N MET A 57 -21.60 8.29 4.19
CA MET A 57 -20.16 8.43 4.12
C MET A 57 -19.71 8.07 2.71
N LEU A 58 -18.93 8.97 2.09
CA LEU A 58 -18.27 8.71 0.81
C LEU A 58 -16.80 8.41 1.07
N LEU A 59 -16.35 7.22 0.68
CA LEU A 59 -14.95 6.82 0.76
C LEU A 59 -14.37 6.65 -0.65
N THR A 60 -13.18 7.18 -0.87
CA THR A 60 -12.38 6.92 -2.06
C THR A 60 -11.03 6.42 -1.60
N LEU A 61 -10.68 5.20 -2.02
CA LEU A 61 -9.49 4.50 -1.56
C LEU A 61 -8.71 4.00 -2.79
N ARG A 62 -7.38 3.99 -2.68
CA ARG A 62 -6.54 3.23 -3.60
C ARG A 62 -6.78 1.75 -3.34
N GLY A 63 -7.29 1.04 -4.34
CA GLY A 63 -7.51 -0.41 -4.27
C GLY A 63 -6.74 -1.16 -5.34
N ARG A 64 -7.00 -2.48 -5.43
CA ARG A 64 -6.49 -3.35 -6.50
C ARG A 64 -7.64 -3.85 -7.40
N PRO A 65 -7.36 -4.23 -8.66
CA PRO A 65 -8.36 -4.92 -9.49
C PRO A 65 -8.85 -6.21 -8.82
N SER A 66 -10.16 -6.50 -8.90
CA SER A 66 -10.71 -7.73 -8.30
C SER A 66 -10.12 -9.00 -8.90
N VAL A 67 -9.74 -8.96 -10.18
CA VAL A 67 -9.07 -10.06 -10.91
C VAL A 67 -7.63 -10.31 -10.48
N ALA A 68 -7.00 -9.35 -9.79
CA ALA A 68 -5.62 -9.49 -9.35
C ALA A 68 -5.51 -10.49 -8.19
N ASN A 69 -4.44 -11.27 -8.16
CA ASN A 69 -4.14 -12.14 -7.03
C ASN A 69 -3.60 -11.32 -5.86
N SER A 70 -4.32 -11.29 -4.73
CA SER A 70 -3.92 -10.55 -3.53
C SER A 70 -2.60 -11.00 -2.92
N SER A 71 -2.13 -12.20 -3.25
CA SER A 71 -0.89 -12.76 -2.71
C SER A 71 0.36 -12.40 -3.51
N THR A 72 0.20 -11.85 -4.72
CA THR A 72 1.34 -11.59 -5.61
C THR A 72 1.28 -10.22 -6.30
N TRP A 73 0.13 -9.55 -6.25
CA TRP A 73 -0.06 -8.30 -6.97
C TRP A 73 0.61 -7.12 -6.25
N MET A 74 1.44 -6.40 -7.01
CA MET A 74 2.09 -5.17 -6.58
C MET A 74 1.66 -4.02 -7.49
N PRO A 75 1.29 -2.85 -6.93
CA PRO A 75 0.98 -1.67 -7.73
C PRO A 75 2.25 -1.10 -8.39
N PHE A 76 2.11 -0.40 -9.53
CA PHE A 76 3.27 0.05 -10.32
C PHE A 76 4.17 1.01 -9.53
N GLU A 77 3.58 1.84 -8.67
CA GLU A 77 4.29 2.79 -7.82
C GLU A 77 5.30 2.10 -6.90
N PHE A 78 4.95 0.92 -6.38
CA PHE A 78 5.85 0.14 -5.52
C PHE A 78 6.87 -0.65 -6.34
N LYS A 79 6.54 -1.06 -7.58
CA LYS A 79 7.51 -1.68 -8.49
C LYS A 79 8.67 -0.75 -8.80
N PHE A 80 8.39 0.52 -9.15
CA PHE A 80 9.46 1.49 -9.40
C PHE A 80 10.29 1.79 -8.14
N LEU A 81 9.64 1.88 -6.97
CA LEU A 81 10.34 2.10 -5.71
C LEU A 81 11.28 0.93 -5.37
N ILE A 82 10.82 -0.32 -5.46
CA ILE A 82 11.67 -1.48 -5.13
C ILE A 82 12.85 -1.61 -6.10
N GLU A 83 12.63 -1.43 -7.40
CA GLU A 83 13.72 -1.45 -8.39
C GLU A 83 14.77 -0.38 -8.11
N THR A 84 14.33 0.81 -7.72
CA THR A 84 15.22 1.92 -7.34
C THR A 84 16.02 1.58 -6.08
N LEU A 85 15.36 1.05 -5.04
CA LEU A 85 16.03 0.70 -3.78
C LEU A 85 17.03 -0.45 -3.98
N ILE A 86 16.70 -1.49 -4.76
CA ILE A 86 17.62 -2.57 -5.11
C ILE A 86 18.86 -2.00 -5.81
N ARG A 87 18.69 -1.03 -6.71
CA ARG A 87 19.82 -0.36 -7.35
C ARG A 87 20.70 0.37 -6.33
N LEU A 88 20.11 1.10 -5.40
CA LEU A 88 20.86 1.78 -4.33
C LEU A 88 21.61 0.79 -3.41
N VAL A 89 21.05 -0.40 -3.16
CA VAL A 89 21.78 -1.49 -2.47
C VAL A 89 23.00 -1.91 -3.30
N SER A 90 22.82 -2.13 -4.60
CA SER A 90 23.91 -2.56 -5.50
C SER A 90 25.04 -1.54 -5.63
N GLU A 91 24.72 -0.24 -5.49
CA GLU A 91 25.68 0.87 -5.47
C GLU A 91 26.30 1.10 -4.08
N GLY A 92 25.89 0.35 -3.06
CA GLY A 92 26.39 0.45 -1.69
C GLY A 92 25.91 1.68 -0.92
N LEU A 93 24.89 2.39 -1.44
CA LEU A 93 24.32 3.60 -0.84
C LEU A 93 23.35 3.28 0.30
N ILE A 94 22.68 2.13 0.23
CA ILE A 94 21.88 1.58 1.32
C ILE A 94 22.31 0.15 1.63
N LYS A 95 22.16 -0.25 2.89
CA LYS A 95 22.43 -1.63 3.32
C LYS A 95 21.25 -2.53 2.95
N GLU A 96 21.54 -3.76 2.54
CA GLU A 96 20.51 -4.76 2.20
C GLU A 96 19.57 -5.02 3.40
N GLU A 97 20.09 -5.05 4.62
CA GLU A 97 19.25 -5.28 5.81
C GLU A 97 18.26 -4.12 6.06
N LYS A 98 18.60 -2.91 5.62
CA LYS A 98 17.66 -1.78 5.66
C LYS A 98 16.57 -1.96 4.61
N LEU A 99 16.88 -2.49 3.43
CA LEU A 99 15.86 -2.81 2.43
C LEU A 99 14.90 -3.88 2.96
N ASP A 100 15.45 -4.99 3.45
CA ASP A 100 14.66 -6.13 3.95
C ASP A 100 13.70 -5.76 5.08
N SER A 101 14.04 -4.76 5.88
CA SER A 101 13.23 -4.31 7.02
C SER A 101 12.23 -3.19 6.69
N PHE A 102 12.17 -2.75 5.44
CA PHE A 102 11.28 -1.68 4.99
C PHE A 102 10.06 -2.24 4.26
N ASP A 103 8.88 -1.94 4.76
CA ASP A 103 7.60 -2.32 4.14
C ASP A 103 6.64 -1.11 4.16
N PHE A 104 5.82 -0.96 3.11
CA PHE A 104 4.81 0.09 3.08
C PHE A 104 3.64 -0.24 4.01
N PRO A 105 3.19 0.68 4.87
CA PRO A 105 2.14 0.43 5.87
C PRO A 105 0.74 0.65 5.28
N CYS A 106 0.44 0.03 4.15
CA CYS A 106 -0.88 0.09 3.52
C CYS A 106 -1.25 -1.26 2.92
N TYR A 107 -2.55 -1.52 2.72
CA TYR A 107 -3.03 -2.65 1.94
C TYR A 107 -4.05 -2.16 0.91
N LEU A 108 -3.94 -2.67 -0.31
CA LEU A 108 -4.81 -2.29 -1.42
C LEU A 108 -5.90 -3.34 -1.60
N ALA A 109 -7.00 -3.19 -0.86
CA ALA A 109 -8.15 -4.09 -0.96
C ALA A 109 -8.88 -3.95 -2.31
N ASN A 110 -9.59 -5.00 -2.72
CA ASN A 110 -10.56 -4.90 -3.81
C ASN A 110 -11.95 -4.53 -3.27
N SER A 111 -12.91 -4.26 -4.15
CA SER A 111 -14.27 -3.86 -3.76
C SER A 111 -14.98 -4.95 -2.94
N GLU A 112 -14.83 -6.21 -3.32
CA GLU A 112 -15.47 -7.35 -2.64
C GLU A 112 -15.00 -7.49 -1.18
N GLN A 113 -13.70 -7.32 -0.93
CA GLN A 113 -13.14 -7.31 0.42
C GLN A 113 -13.70 -6.17 1.27
N LEU A 114 -13.76 -4.95 0.71
CA LEU A 114 -14.32 -3.79 1.41
C LEU A 114 -15.80 -4.01 1.75
N GLU A 115 -16.60 -4.46 0.79
CA GLU A 115 -18.02 -4.74 0.97
C GLU A 115 -18.25 -5.84 2.02
N SER A 116 -17.40 -6.87 2.01
CA SER A 116 -17.44 -7.93 3.02
C SER A 116 -17.18 -7.38 4.43
N ILE A 117 -16.16 -6.53 4.61
CA ILE A 117 -15.86 -5.93 5.92
C ILE A 117 -17.02 -5.05 6.39
N VAL A 118 -17.58 -4.20 5.51
CA VAL A 118 -18.71 -3.33 5.86
C VAL A 118 -19.93 -4.16 6.29
N LYS A 119 -20.24 -5.21 5.52
CA LYS A 119 -21.35 -6.12 5.83
C LYS A 119 -21.14 -6.85 7.16
N ASN A 120 -19.91 -7.31 7.43
CA ASN A 120 -19.58 -8.04 8.64
C ASN A 120 -19.56 -7.14 9.88
N GLU A 121 -19.16 -5.88 9.75
CA GLU A 121 -19.19 -4.89 10.84
C GLU A 121 -20.63 -4.46 11.17
N GLY A 122 -21.44 -4.17 10.15
CA GLY A 122 -22.90 -4.03 10.27
C GLY A 122 -23.44 -2.66 10.70
N SER A 123 -22.60 -1.66 10.98
CA SER A 123 -23.06 -0.31 11.31
C SER A 123 -23.46 0.52 10.08
N PHE A 124 -22.95 0.15 8.91
CA PHE A 124 -23.23 0.82 7.63
C PHE A 124 -23.74 -0.17 6.59
N ALA A 125 -24.55 0.33 5.65
CA ALA A 125 -24.91 -0.39 4.44
C ALA A 125 -24.13 0.18 3.24
N VAL A 126 -23.78 -0.70 2.29
CA VAL A 126 -23.17 -0.27 1.03
C VAL A 126 -24.28 0.10 0.06
N GLU A 127 -24.44 1.40 -0.19
CA GLU A 127 -25.43 1.92 -1.14
C GLU A 127 -24.93 1.87 -2.58
N ASN A 128 -23.63 2.14 -2.80
CA ASN A 128 -23.01 2.14 -4.11
C ASN A 128 -21.52 1.84 -3.97
N SER A 129 -21.01 0.98 -4.85
CA SER A 129 -19.61 0.59 -4.93
C SER A 129 -19.18 0.63 -6.39
N ARG A 130 -18.09 1.36 -6.66
CA ARG A 130 -17.55 1.52 -8.01
C ARG A 130 -16.04 1.47 -7.97
N THR A 131 -15.47 0.71 -8.90
CA THR A 131 -14.03 0.67 -9.15
C THR A 131 -13.74 1.41 -10.45
N LEU A 132 -12.82 2.36 -10.40
CA LEU A 132 -12.35 3.11 -11.56
C LEU A 132 -10.87 2.81 -11.77
N VAL A 133 -10.50 2.60 -13.03
CA VAL A 133 -9.09 2.54 -13.44
C VAL A 133 -8.73 3.91 -13.97
N VAL A 134 -7.72 4.52 -13.37
CA VAL A 134 -7.26 5.87 -13.70
C VAL A 134 -5.77 5.81 -13.95
N ASP A 135 -5.35 6.30 -15.11
CA ASP A 135 -3.95 6.49 -15.43
C ASP A 135 -3.42 7.76 -14.78
N VAL A 136 -2.13 7.77 -14.44
CA VAL A 136 -1.48 9.00 -13.95
C VAL A 136 -1.09 9.88 -15.14
N ALA A 137 -1.58 11.12 -15.12
CA ALA A 137 -1.34 12.15 -16.13
C ALA A 137 -1.48 11.66 -17.59
N PRO A 138 -2.61 11.00 -17.96
CA PRO A 138 -2.82 10.47 -19.31
C PRO A 138 -2.85 11.55 -20.39
N GLU A 139 -3.13 12.79 -20.01
CA GLU A 139 -3.15 13.96 -20.88
C GLU A 139 -1.76 14.43 -21.32
N ILE A 140 -0.70 13.97 -20.66
CA ILE A 140 0.68 14.38 -20.96
C ILE A 140 1.27 13.40 -22.00
N GLU A 141 1.42 13.89 -23.22
CA GLU A 141 1.96 13.10 -24.34
C GLU A 141 3.48 12.92 -24.27
N ASP A 142 4.21 13.93 -23.76
CA ASP A 142 5.66 13.83 -23.60
C ASP A 142 6.01 12.82 -22.50
N LYS A 143 6.76 11.80 -22.88
CA LYS A 143 7.07 10.67 -21.99
C LYS A 143 7.97 11.07 -20.84
N TRP A 144 8.88 12.02 -21.05
CA TRP A 144 9.81 12.46 -20.02
C TRP A 144 9.10 13.33 -18.98
N GLU A 145 8.29 14.27 -19.44
CA GLU A 145 7.44 15.09 -18.60
C GLU A 145 6.48 14.24 -17.76
N ARG A 146 5.81 13.27 -18.39
CA ARG A 146 4.91 12.35 -17.69
C ARG A 146 5.65 11.50 -16.65
N ALA A 147 6.86 11.03 -16.96
CA ALA A 147 7.68 10.28 -16.01
C ALA A 147 8.06 11.12 -14.79
N GLN A 148 8.41 12.40 -14.99
CA GLN A 148 8.70 13.32 -13.88
C GLN A 148 7.47 13.56 -13.00
N ILE A 149 6.29 13.69 -13.59
CA ILE A 149 5.02 13.82 -12.85
C ILE A 149 4.75 12.56 -12.01
N ILE A 150 4.92 11.38 -12.59
CA ILE A 150 4.76 10.11 -11.88
C ILE A 150 5.77 9.99 -10.73
N ALA A 151 7.03 10.33 -10.96
CA ALA A 151 8.07 10.30 -9.92
C ALA A 151 7.73 11.26 -8.76
N ASN A 152 7.29 12.48 -9.07
CA ASN A 152 6.86 13.46 -8.06
C ASN A 152 5.62 12.99 -7.30
N PHE A 153 4.65 12.37 -7.98
CA PHE A 153 3.48 11.77 -7.35
C PHE A 153 3.88 10.67 -6.36
N ILE A 154 4.77 9.76 -6.76
CA ILE A 154 5.27 8.69 -5.89
C ILE A 154 6.01 9.29 -4.69
N ARG A 155 6.90 10.25 -4.92
CA ARG A 155 7.65 10.94 -3.88
C ARG A 155 6.73 11.58 -2.86
N ALA A 156 5.67 12.28 -3.28
CA ALA A 156 4.79 13.03 -2.40
C ALA A 156 4.17 12.20 -1.26
N PHE A 157 3.82 10.92 -1.51
CA PHE A 157 3.27 10.06 -0.46
C PHE A 157 4.32 9.17 0.23
N SER A 158 5.48 8.94 -0.39
CA SER A 158 6.47 7.98 0.11
C SER A 158 7.68 8.61 0.81
N GLU A 159 8.01 9.87 0.50
CA GLU A 159 9.25 10.52 0.92
C GLU A 159 9.44 10.51 2.43
N SER A 160 8.39 10.79 3.21
CA SER A 160 8.46 10.78 4.68
C SER A 160 8.78 9.40 5.27
N LEU A 161 8.34 8.32 4.62
CA LEU A 161 8.64 6.95 5.06
C LEU A 161 10.06 6.55 4.66
N VAL A 162 10.45 6.88 3.43
CA VAL A 162 11.77 6.56 2.87
C VAL A 162 12.86 7.32 3.62
N SER A 163 12.74 8.64 3.77
CA SER A 163 13.70 9.49 4.50
C SER A 163 13.87 9.04 5.95
N ARG A 164 12.76 8.73 6.65
CA ARG A 164 12.80 8.25 8.03
C ARG A 164 13.56 6.94 8.19
N HIS A 165 13.45 6.02 7.23
CA HIS A 165 14.05 4.69 7.32
C HIS A 165 15.48 4.64 6.77
N PHE A 166 15.69 5.22 5.59
CA PHE A 166 16.96 5.15 4.88
C PHE A 166 17.88 6.35 5.15
N GLY A 167 17.30 7.54 5.42
CA GLY A 167 18.00 8.80 5.63
C GLY A 167 17.58 9.86 4.62
N GLU A 168 17.67 11.15 4.99
CA GLU A 168 17.31 12.28 4.11
C GLU A 168 18.16 12.34 2.83
N ASP A 169 19.44 11.96 2.91
CA ASP A 169 20.36 11.96 1.76
C ASP A 169 19.96 10.96 0.65
N ILE A 170 19.06 10.02 0.93
CA ILE A 170 18.56 9.05 -0.06
C ILE A 170 17.44 9.65 -0.91
N VAL A 171 16.75 10.67 -0.39
CA VAL A 171 15.65 11.33 -1.09
C VAL A 171 16.06 12.68 -1.69
N THR A 172 17.31 13.12 -1.56
CA THR A 172 17.75 14.41 -2.11
C THR A 172 17.68 14.45 -3.65
N PRO A 173 17.33 15.59 -4.26
CA PRO A 173 17.31 15.78 -5.72
C PRO A 173 18.66 15.54 -6.40
#